data_AF-A0A897NDY0-F1
#
_entry.id   AF-A0A897NDY0-F1
#
_cell.length_a   1.000
_cell.length_b   1.000
_cell.length_c   1.000
_cell.angle_alpha   90.00
_cell.angle_beta   90.00
_cell.angle_gamma   90.00
#
_symmetry.space_group_name_H-M   'P 1'
#
loop_
_entity.id
_entity.type
_entity.pdbx_description
1 polymer ?
#
loop_
_entity_poly.entity_id
_entity_poly.type
_entity_poly.pdbx_seq_one_letter_code
_entity_poly.pdbx_strand_id
1 'polypeptide(L)'
;MTPTREQLLADLQELATDLGRSPFPDEIDEDGSFTLIEYRAEFGSWAHALAVADLEQPTGKRIPQDALIAEIKRLAAELEKVPSEQDMYEKGRHGLSTYKNHFGSWNEALAAADLESRPDRTEKPRDVLLNEIKRIADDLGHTPTKREMSTYGEFSPLTYRHRFGSWNEALEAAGFESRRQMEKIPEVELVNELQRVGEENDCIPTSTDMDQDGEFSAGVYFNRFGSWDAALEAAGFSPEKRS
;
A
#
# COMPACT_ATOMS: atom_id res chain seq x y z
N MET A 1 15.40 -19.15 -11.37
CA MET A 1 16.83 -19.40 -11.59
C MET A 1 17.56 -18.69 -10.46
N THR A 2 18.45 -19.36 -9.76
CA THR A 2 19.29 -18.69 -8.74
C THR A 2 20.28 -17.76 -9.45
N PRO A 3 20.38 -16.48 -9.05
CA PRO A 3 21.34 -15.56 -9.64
C PRO A 3 22.76 -16.03 -9.35
N THR A 4 23.68 -15.78 -10.28
CA THR A 4 25.08 -16.14 -10.08
C THR A 4 25.75 -15.14 -9.13
N ARG A 5 26.82 -15.59 -8.47
CA ARG A 5 27.65 -14.74 -7.61
C ARG A 5 28.10 -13.44 -8.29
N GLU A 6 28.46 -13.50 -9.57
CA GLU A 6 28.87 -12.33 -10.34
C GLU A 6 27.71 -11.36 -10.60
N GLN A 7 26.50 -11.86 -10.86
CA GLN A 7 25.32 -11.02 -11.05
C GLN A 7 24.96 -10.25 -9.78
N LEU A 8 25.02 -10.93 -8.63
CA LEU A 8 24.78 -10.29 -7.33
C LEU A 8 25.83 -9.23 -7.01
N LEU A 9 27.11 -9.46 -7.29
CA LEU A 9 28.14 -8.44 -7.06
C LEU A 9 28.01 -7.23 -7.98
N ALA A 10 27.65 -7.45 -9.25
CA ALA A 10 27.46 -6.38 -10.22
C ALA A 10 26.28 -5.47 -9.84
N ASP A 11 25.13 -6.06 -9.50
CA ASP A 11 23.94 -5.33 -9.03
C ASP A 11 24.24 -4.54 -7.75
N LEU A 12 24.95 -5.16 -6.80
CA LEU A 12 25.36 -4.50 -5.56
C LEU A 12 26.29 -3.30 -5.78
N GLN A 13 27.23 -3.39 -6.73
CA GLN A 13 28.16 -2.32 -7.06
C GLN A 13 27.50 -1.20 -7.87
N GLU A 14 26.59 -1.55 -8.77
CA GLU A 14 25.76 -0.59 -9.51
C GLU A 14 24.90 0.22 -8.55
N LEU A 15 24.17 -0.44 -7.66
CA LEU A 15 23.34 0.25 -6.65
C LEU A 15 24.19 1.12 -5.72
N ALA A 16 25.37 0.66 -5.30
CA ALA A 16 26.28 1.47 -4.49
C ALA A 16 26.78 2.73 -5.23
N THR A 17 26.99 2.61 -6.54
CA THR A 17 27.41 3.73 -7.40
C THR A 17 26.29 4.75 -7.54
N ASP A 18 25.06 4.28 -7.78
CA ASP A 18 23.87 5.13 -7.92
C ASP A 18 23.53 5.86 -6.62
N LEU A 19 23.69 5.19 -5.47
CA LEU A 19 23.49 5.79 -4.15
C LEU A 19 24.65 6.67 -3.69
N GLY A 20 25.83 6.56 -4.33
CA GLY A 20 27.07 7.19 -3.88
C GLY A 20 27.55 6.69 -2.50
N ARG A 21 27.02 5.56 -2.03
CA ARG A 21 27.34 4.90 -0.75
C ARG A 21 26.93 3.44 -0.79
N SER A 22 27.46 2.64 0.15
CA SER A 22 26.99 1.26 0.33
C SER A 22 25.48 1.22 0.63
N PRO A 23 24.72 0.34 -0.06
CA PRO A 23 23.28 0.20 0.17
C PRO A 23 22.97 -0.47 1.51
N PHE A 24 21.80 -0.19 2.07
CA PHE A 24 21.24 -0.92 3.21
C PHE A 24 20.48 -2.18 2.73
N PRO A 25 20.27 -3.17 3.61
CA PRO A 25 19.52 -4.38 3.28
C PRO A 25 18.13 -4.11 2.68
N ASP A 26 17.41 -3.13 3.21
CA ASP A 26 16.05 -2.79 2.76
C ASP A 26 16.06 -2.13 1.36
N GLU A 27 17.15 -1.44 1.00
CA GLU A 27 17.31 -0.76 -0.30
C GLU A 27 17.57 -1.76 -1.44
N ILE A 28 18.16 -2.92 -1.14
CA ILE A 28 18.30 -4.00 -2.11
C ILE A 28 16.96 -4.66 -2.40
N ASP A 29 16.12 -4.86 -1.39
CA ASP A 29 14.78 -5.44 -1.59
C ASP A 29 13.82 -4.49 -2.32
N GLU A 30 14.06 -3.18 -2.27
CA GLU A 30 13.21 -2.15 -2.90
C GLU A 30 13.73 -1.70 -4.28
N ASP A 31 15.03 -1.43 -4.40
CA ASP A 31 15.66 -0.80 -5.57
C ASP A 31 16.63 -1.74 -6.32
N GLY A 32 16.98 -2.89 -5.74
CA GLY A 32 17.89 -3.87 -6.34
C GLY A 32 17.20 -4.80 -7.35
N SER A 33 17.99 -5.37 -8.24
CA SER A 33 17.50 -6.40 -9.17
C SER A 33 17.28 -7.76 -8.49
N PHE A 34 17.82 -7.92 -7.28
CA PHE A 34 17.78 -9.13 -6.47
C PHE A 34 17.42 -8.83 -5.02
N THR A 35 16.89 -9.82 -4.32
CA THR A 35 16.44 -9.72 -2.93
C THR A 35 17.55 -10.02 -1.93
N LEU A 36 17.43 -9.50 -0.71
CA LEU A 36 18.33 -9.79 0.42
C LEU A 36 18.44 -11.29 0.70
N ILE A 37 17.38 -12.06 0.43
CA ILE A 37 17.36 -13.52 0.57
C ILE A 37 18.37 -14.16 -0.39
N GLU A 38 18.45 -13.70 -1.64
CA GLU A 38 19.39 -14.22 -2.64
C GLU A 38 20.83 -13.90 -2.27
N TYR A 39 21.11 -12.69 -1.77
CA TYR A 39 22.42 -12.32 -1.24
C TYR A 39 22.79 -13.15 0.00
N ARG A 40 21.86 -13.44 0.91
CA ARG A 40 22.13 -14.30 2.08
C ARG A 40 22.35 -15.76 1.68
N ALA A 41 21.64 -16.25 0.66
CA ALA A 41 21.80 -17.61 0.17
C ALA A 41 23.20 -17.85 -0.41
N GLU A 42 23.74 -16.88 -1.17
CA GLU A 42 25.06 -17.01 -1.81
C GLU A 42 26.23 -16.64 -0.87
N PHE A 43 26.11 -15.53 -0.13
CA PHE A 43 27.22 -14.99 0.67
C PHE A 43 27.12 -15.32 2.17
N GLY A 44 26.04 -15.98 2.60
CA GLY A 44 25.76 -16.34 4.00
C GLY A 44 25.33 -15.15 4.88
N SER A 45 25.90 -13.96 4.66
CA SER A 45 25.49 -12.73 5.34
C SER A 45 25.67 -11.49 4.47
N TRP A 46 24.87 -10.47 4.73
CA TRP A 46 24.95 -9.18 4.06
C TRP A 46 26.31 -8.50 4.24
N ALA A 47 26.85 -8.54 5.46
CA ALA A 47 28.18 -8.02 5.75
C ALA A 47 29.27 -8.74 4.93
N HIS A 48 29.11 -10.04 4.67
CA HIS A 48 30.02 -10.78 3.81
C HIS A 48 29.87 -10.41 2.33
N ALA A 49 28.63 -10.20 1.85
CA ALA A 49 28.38 -9.74 0.48
C ALA A 49 29.07 -8.39 0.21
N LEU A 50 28.91 -7.43 1.13
CA LEU A 50 29.57 -6.11 1.05
C LEU A 50 31.10 -6.24 1.07
N ALA A 51 31.65 -7.05 1.98
CA ALA A 51 33.10 -7.27 2.05
C ALA A 51 33.68 -7.88 0.77
N VAL A 52 32.93 -8.78 0.11
CA VAL A 52 33.35 -9.38 -1.18
C VAL A 52 33.22 -8.38 -2.33
N ALA A 53 32.25 -7.46 -2.26
CA ALA A 53 32.06 -6.38 -3.24
C ALA A 53 33.05 -5.21 -3.07
N ASP A 54 33.98 -5.29 -2.12
CA ASP A 54 34.89 -4.21 -1.70
C ASP A 54 34.13 -2.95 -1.24
N LEU A 55 32.96 -3.15 -0.64
CA LEU A 55 32.12 -2.11 -0.06
C LEU A 55 32.24 -2.14 1.46
N GLU A 56 32.50 -0.99 2.05
CA GLU A 56 32.42 -0.88 3.50
C GLU A 56 30.98 -1.11 3.96
N GLN A 57 30.81 -1.71 5.15
CA GLN A 57 29.47 -1.76 5.74
C GLN A 57 28.94 -0.35 5.85
N PRO A 58 27.68 -0.07 5.41
CA PRO A 58 27.11 1.25 5.55
C PRO A 58 27.12 1.62 7.03
N THR A 59 28.08 2.45 7.41
CA THR A 59 28.20 3.02 8.76
C THR A 59 27.32 4.27 8.84
N GLY A 60 26.06 4.11 8.41
CA GLY A 60 25.06 5.17 8.46
C GLY A 60 24.02 4.83 9.50
N LYS A 61 23.95 5.61 10.60
CA LYS A 61 22.68 5.72 11.32
C LYS A 61 21.61 6.12 10.30
N ARG A 62 20.42 5.54 10.39
CA ARG A 62 19.18 6.13 9.83
C ARG A 62 19.31 7.65 9.93
N ILE A 63 19.15 8.36 8.81
CA ILE A 63 19.28 9.82 8.82
C ILE A 63 18.29 10.33 9.88
N PRO A 64 18.76 11.00 10.95
CA PRO A 64 17.85 11.44 11.99
C PRO A 64 16.77 12.34 11.39
N GLN A 65 15.53 12.22 11.89
CA GLN A 65 14.42 13.07 11.42
C GLN A 65 14.80 14.56 11.47
N ASP A 66 15.56 14.98 12.49
CA ASP A 66 16.06 16.36 12.61
C ASP A 66 16.95 16.81 11.46
N ALA A 67 17.76 15.90 10.89
CA ALA A 67 18.61 16.21 9.74
C ALA A 67 17.79 16.36 8.44
N LEU A 68 16.75 15.54 8.28
CA LEU A 68 15.79 15.67 7.18
C LEU A 68 14.97 16.97 7.31
N ILE A 69 14.52 17.31 8.52
CA ILE A 69 13.84 18.59 8.80
C ILE A 69 14.76 19.77 8.50
N ALA A 70 16.02 19.72 8.92
CA ALA A 70 17.00 20.77 8.64
C ALA A 70 17.23 20.94 7.13
N GLU A 71 17.21 19.86 6.36
CA GLU A 71 17.33 19.93 4.91
C GLU A 71 16.12 20.59 4.24
N ILE A 72 14.90 20.26 4.68
CA ILE A 72 13.68 20.93 4.23
C ILE A 72 13.74 22.43 4.55
N LYS A 73 14.10 22.80 5.79
CA LYS A 73 14.22 24.20 6.22
C LYS A 73 15.27 24.96 5.41
N ARG A 74 16.42 24.33 5.12
CA ARG A 74 17.46 24.90 4.27
C ARG A 74 16.95 25.17 2.86
N LEU A 75 16.32 24.18 2.23
CA LEU A 75 15.80 24.33 0.88
C LEU A 75 14.69 25.38 0.81
N ALA A 76 13.86 25.47 1.85
CA ALA A 76 12.84 26.51 1.96
C ALA A 76 13.45 27.92 2.03
N ALA A 77 14.53 28.08 2.81
CA ALA A 77 15.26 29.34 2.91
C ALA A 77 15.96 29.71 1.60
N GLU A 78 16.54 28.73 0.88
CA GLU A 78 17.20 28.96 -0.42
C GLU A 78 16.20 29.38 -1.50
N LEU A 79 15.03 28.75 -1.55
CA LEU A 79 14.03 29.01 -2.57
C LEU A 79 13.08 30.15 -2.21
N GLU A 80 13.16 30.67 -0.98
CA GLU A 80 12.22 31.65 -0.40
C GLU A 80 10.74 31.21 -0.51
N LYS A 81 10.49 29.90 -0.54
CA LYS A 81 9.16 29.27 -0.64
C LYS A 81 9.15 27.92 0.05
N VAL A 82 7.97 27.39 0.34
CA VAL A 82 7.85 25.99 0.77
C VAL A 82 8.29 25.08 -0.40
N PRO A 83 9.28 24.19 -0.22
CA PRO A 83 9.76 23.33 -1.29
C PRO A 83 8.71 22.29 -1.70
N SER A 84 8.55 22.10 -3.00
CA SER A 84 7.78 20.98 -3.56
C SER A 84 8.58 19.68 -3.58
N GLU A 85 7.91 18.55 -3.83
CA GLU A 85 8.59 17.27 -4.07
C GLU A 85 9.60 17.37 -5.23
N GLN A 86 9.25 18.11 -6.29
CA GLN A 86 10.14 18.36 -7.42
C GLN A 86 11.37 19.19 -7.02
N ASP A 87 11.18 20.23 -6.19
CA ASP A 87 12.29 21.04 -5.69
C ASP A 87 13.27 20.18 -4.86
N MET A 88 12.75 19.25 -4.04
CA MET A 88 13.57 18.32 -3.27
C MET A 88 14.26 17.28 -4.16
N TYR A 89 13.60 16.81 -5.21
CA TYR A 89 14.22 15.90 -6.18
C TYR A 89 15.36 16.56 -6.96
N GLU A 90 15.20 17.81 -7.38
CA GLU A 90 16.20 18.51 -8.20
C GLU A 90 17.36 19.12 -7.38
N LYS A 91 17.09 19.58 -6.17
CA LYS A 91 18.03 20.40 -5.37
C LYS A 91 18.24 19.90 -3.94
N GLY A 92 17.56 18.83 -3.57
CA GLY A 92 17.68 18.20 -2.27
C GLY A 92 18.86 17.25 -2.18
N ARG A 93 19.30 17.01 -0.95
CA ARG A 93 20.39 16.06 -0.66
C ARG A 93 19.93 14.64 -0.36
N HIS A 94 18.62 14.43 -0.24
CA HIS A 94 18.02 13.16 0.13
C HIS A 94 16.81 12.87 -0.76
N GLY A 95 16.64 11.59 -1.11
CA GLY A 95 15.51 11.15 -1.93
C GLY A 95 14.16 11.25 -1.22
N LEU A 96 13.08 11.38 -1.99
CA LEU A 96 11.72 11.47 -1.46
C LEU A 96 11.30 10.21 -0.68
N SER A 97 11.82 9.04 -1.04
CA SER A 97 11.61 7.79 -0.30
C SER A 97 12.10 7.89 1.14
N THR A 98 13.24 8.54 1.40
CA THR A 98 13.75 8.76 2.76
C THR A 98 12.78 9.58 3.60
N TYR A 99 12.15 10.62 3.04
CA TYR A 99 11.15 11.42 3.76
C TYR A 99 9.86 10.64 4.00
N LYS A 100 9.37 9.88 3.02
CA LYS A 100 8.18 9.03 3.19
C LYS A 100 8.40 7.94 4.24
N ASN A 101 9.57 7.32 4.25
CA ASN A 101 9.92 6.27 5.21
C ASN A 101 10.07 6.80 6.64
N HIS A 102 10.49 8.06 6.82
CA HIS A 102 10.66 8.67 8.13
C HIS A 102 9.41 9.35 8.68
N PHE A 103 8.55 9.91 7.82
CA PHE A 103 7.44 10.76 8.22
C PHE A 103 6.07 10.27 7.77
N GLY A 104 5.99 9.22 6.94
CA GLY A 104 4.76 8.72 6.32
C GLY A 104 4.49 9.36 4.96
N SER A 105 4.63 10.68 4.87
CA SER A 105 4.41 11.45 3.64
C SER A 105 5.28 12.71 3.56
N TRP A 106 5.39 13.29 2.37
CA TRP A 106 6.07 14.58 2.17
C TRP A 106 5.40 15.72 2.95
N ASN A 107 4.07 15.72 3.01
CA ASN A 107 3.31 16.72 3.77
C ASN A 107 3.58 16.63 5.27
N GLU A 108 3.71 15.42 5.82
CA GLU A 108 4.09 15.22 7.22
C GLU A 108 5.53 15.65 7.50
N ALA A 109 6.44 15.44 6.54
CA ALA A 109 7.81 15.95 6.63
C ALA A 109 7.87 17.49 6.61
N LEU A 110 7.06 18.14 5.77
CA LEU A 110 6.91 19.60 5.74
C LEU A 110 6.30 20.13 7.05
N ALA A 111 5.27 19.46 7.57
CA ALA A 111 4.66 19.80 8.86
C ALA A 111 5.65 19.67 10.03
N ALA A 112 6.45 18.59 10.05
CA ALA A 112 7.52 18.40 11.02
C ALA A 112 8.63 19.48 10.92
N ALA A 113 8.74 20.13 9.76
CA ALA A 113 9.62 21.27 9.54
C ALA A 113 8.97 22.63 9.84
N ASP A 114 7.79 22.69 10.45
CA ASP A 114 7.00 23.91 10.67
C ASP A 114 6.74 24.71 9.38
N LEU A 115 6.82 24.03 8.23
CA LEU A 115 6.57 24.58 6.92
C LEU A 115 5.22 24.04 6.48
N GLU A 116 4.14 24.66 6.94
CA GLU A 116 2.83 24.35 6.40
C GLU A 116 2.87 24.62 4.89
N SER A 117 2.66 23.57 4.09
CA SER A 117 2.39 23.71 2.67
C SER A 117 1.25 24.71 2.56
N ARG A 118 1.54 25.90 1.99
CA ARG A 118 0.46 26.79 1.56
C ARG A 118 -0.37 25.93 0.63
N PRO A 119 -1.65 25.63 0.96
CA PRO A 119 -2.47 24.87 0.06
C PRO A 119 -2.41 25.60 -1.27
N ASP A 120 -2.06 24.85 -2.32
CA ASP A 120 -2.02 25.40 -3.67
C ASP A 120 -3.31 26.19 -3.84
N ARG A 121 -3.24 27.44 -4.34
CA ARG A 121 -4.42 28.28 -4.52
C ARG A 121 -5.44 27.65 -5.49
N THR A 122 -5.07 26.54 -6.12
CA THR A 122 -5.89 25.68 -6.97
C THR A 122 -6.41 24.42 -6.26
N GLU A 123 -5.81 23.98 -5.14
CA GLU A 123 -6.29 22.84 -4.35
C GLU A 123 -7.49 23.25 -3.47
N LYS A 124 -8.56 22.46 -3.57
CA LYS A 124 -9.75 22.68 -2.76
C LYS A 124 -9.45 22.36 -1.28
N PRO A 125 -9.91 23.18 -0.32
CA PRO A 125 -9.75 22.90 1.10
C PRO A 125 -10.31 21.51 1.47
N ARG A 126 -9.68 20.82 2.43
CA ARG A 126 -10.14 19.49 2.88
C ARG A 126 -11.61 19.51 3.24
N ASP A 127 -12.05 20.51 3.98
CA ASP A 127 -13.45 20.62 4.43
C ASP A 127 -14.44 20.71 3.26
N VAL A 128 -14.06 21.36 2.15
CA VAL A 128 -14.90 21.43 0.94
C VAL A 128 -15.07 20.03 0.34
N LEU A 129 -13.98 19.28 0.23
CA LEU A 129 -14.00 17.91 -0.30
C LEU A 129 -14.77 16.95 0.64
N LEU A 130 -14.55 17.04 1.95
CA LEU A 130 -15.25 16.20 2.93
C LEU A 130 -16.75 16.49 2.98
N ASN A 131 -17.14 17.78 2.90
CA ASN A 131 -18.54 18.16 2.84
C ASN A 131 -19.21 17.67 1.56
N GLU A 132 -18.48 17.62 0.44
CA GLU A 132 -19.01 17.07 -0.80
C GLU A 132 -19.27 15.56 -0.71
N ILE A 133 -18.37 14.80 -0.08
CA ILE A 133 -18.61 13.38 0.22
C ILE A 133 -19.88 13.22 1.06
N LYS A 134 -20.03 14.00 2.13
CA LYS A 134 -21.20 13.95 3.02
C LYS A 134 -22.49 14.32 2.30
N ARG A 135 -22.48 15.39 1.49
CA ARG A 135 -23.64 15.81 0.69
C ARG A 135 -24.11 14.69 -0.22
N ILE A 136 -23.21 14.08 -0.98
CA ILE A 136 -23.57 12.97 -1.88
C ILE A 136 -24.04 11.76 -1.07
N ALA A 137 -23.44 11.49 0.09
CA ALA A 137 -23.88 10.41 0.97
C ALA A 137 -25.32 10.63 1.47
N ASP A 138 -25.64 11.87 1.86
CA ASP A 138 -26.98 12.27 2.29
C ASP A 138 -27.99 12.16 1.13
N ASP A 139 -27.59 12.57 -0.09
CA ASP A 139 -28.42 12.50 -1.29
C ASP A 139 -28.71 11.05 -1.73
N LEU A 140 -27.73 10.14 -1.57
CA LEU A 140 -27.84 8.73 -1.95
C LEU A 140 -28.36 7.84 -0.82
N GLY A 141 -28.30 8.30 0.43
CA GLY A 141 -28.61 7.52 1.62
C GLY A 141 -27.58 6.43 1.96
N HIS A 142 -26.39 6.46 1.35
CA HIS A 142 -25.30 5.52 1.62
C HIS A 142 -23.92 6.13 1.34
N THR A 143 -22.85 5.49 1.85
CA THR A 143 -21.47 5.91 1.58
C THR A 143 -21.19 5.91 0.06
N PRO A 144 -20.77 7.04 -0.54
CA PRO A 144 -20.56 7.13 -1.98
C PRO A 144 -19.38 6.29 -2.45
N THR A 145 -19.51 5.69 -3.63
CA THR A 145 -18.41 5.06 -4.35
C THR A 145 -17.61 6.08 -5.16
N LYS A 146 -16.38 5.72 -5.55
CA LYS A 146 -15.58 6.53 -6.50
C LYS A 146 -16.35 6.83 -7.79
N ARG A 147 -17.15 5.88 -8.28
CA ARG A 147 -17.92 6.01 -9.52
C ARG A 147 -19.08 6.99 -9.35
N GLU A 148 -19.76 6.92 -8.22
CA GLU A 148 -20.83 7.88 -7.87
C GLU A 148 -20.26 9.28 -7.65
N MET A 149 -19.10 9.42 -6.99
CA MET A 149 -18.41 10.70 -6.91
C MET A 149 -18.06 11.26 -8.30
N SER A 150 -17.60 10.44 -9.24
CA SER A 150 -17.39 10.88 -10.64
C SER A 150 -18.68 11.27 -11.36
N THR A 151 -19.83 10.79 -10.91
CA THR A 151 -21.12 10.97 -11.61
C THR A 151 -21.94 12.12 -11.02
N TYR A 152 -21.95 12.25 -9.70
CA TYR A 152 -22.79 13.14 -8.92
C TYR A 152 -22.01 14.21 -8.15
N GLY A 153 -20.68 14.07 -8.08
CA GLY A 153 -19.81 14.99 -7.37
C GLY A 153 -19.24 16.09 -8.25
N GLU A 154 -18.99 17.23 -7.60
CA GLU A 154 -18.33 18.38 -8.23
C GLU A 154 -16.84 18.11 -8.49
N PHE A 155 -16.23 17.21 -7.72
CA PHE A 155 -14.79 16.97 -7.74
C PHE A 155 -14.44 15.57 -8.22
N SER A 156 -13.41 15.48 -9.07
CA SER A 156 -12.86 14.20 -9.52
C SER A 156 -12.33 13.37 -8.34
N PRO A 157 -12.52 12.04 -8.32
CA PRO A 157 -11.89 11.13 -7.34
C PRO A 157 -10.37 11.28 -7.25
N LEU A 158 -9.72 11.75 -8.33
CA LEU A 158 -8.28 12.02 -8.34
C LEU A 158 -7.92 13.10 -7.32
N THR A 159 -8.75 14.15 -7.21
CA THR A 159 -8.58 15.26 -6.24
C THR A 159 -8.51 14.73 -4.82
N TYR A 160 -9.37 13.77 -4.48
CA TYR A 160 -9.40 13.12 -3.17
C TYR A 160 -8.14 12.28 -2.93
N ARG A 161 -7.68 11.52 -3.93
CA ARG A 161 -6.43 10.77 -3.83
C ARG A 161 -5.23 11.70 -3.60
N HIS A 162 -5.12 12.80 -4.34
CA HIS A 162 -4.02 13.76 -4.16
C HIS A 162 -4.06 14.43 -2.78
N ARG A 163 -5.25 14.74 -2.26
CA ARG A 163 -5.38 15.48 -1.00
C ARG A 163 -5.31 14.61 0.26
N PHE A 164 -5.78 13.37 0.18
CA PHE A 164 -5.96 12.46 1.32
C PHE A 164 -5.11 11.18 1.24
N GLY A 165 -4.34 10.97 0.16
CA GLY A 165 -3.57 9.74 -0.08
C GLY A 165 -4.37 8.71 -0.87
N SER A 166 -5.63 8.50 -0.48
CA SER A 166 -6.55 7.58 -1.13
C SER A 166 -8.01 7.97 -0.94
N TRP A 167 -8.90 7.34 -1.72
CA TRP A 167 -10.35 7.51 -1.55
C TRP A 167 -10.85 6.95 -0.21
N ASN A 168 -10.26 5.87 0.28
CA ASN A 168 -10.67 5.27 1.55
C ASN A 168 -10.31 6.18 2.72
N GLU A 169 -9.11 6.76 2.70
CA GLU A 169 -8.70 7.78 3.68
C GLU A 169 -9.59 9.04 3.59
N ALA A 170 -10.06 9.40 2.40
CA ALA A 170 -11.02 10.50 2.24
C ALA A 170 -12.39 10.18 2.84
N LEU A 171 -12.89 8.93 2.69
CA LEU A 171 -14.12 8.47 3.33
C LEU A 171 -14.00 8.43 4.86
N GLU A 172 -12.89 7.89 5.38
CA GLU A 172 -12.60 7.84 6.82
C GLU A 172 -12.49 9.24 7.41
N ALA A 173 -11.79 10.16 6.72
CA ALA A 173 -11.73 11.56 7.11
C ALA A 173 -13.10 12.27 7.05
N ALA A 174 -14.02 11.81 6.19
CA ALA A 174 -15.39 12.30 6.14
C ALA A 174 -16.29 11.67 7.21
N GLY A 175 -15.78 10.72 8.01
CA GLY A 175 -16.53 10.04 9.07
C GLY A 175 -17.33 8.82 8.59
N PHE A 176 -17.05 8.32 7.38
CA PHE A 176 -17.63 7.09 6.85
C PHE A 176 -16.67 5.92 7.04
N GLU A 177 -17.20 4.74 7.37
CA GLU A 177 -16.41 3.52 7.34
C GLU A 177 -16.01 3.20 5.90
N SER A 178 -14.72 2.94 5.65
CA SER A 178 -14.26 2.54 4.34
C SER A 178 -14.84 1.16 3.99
N ARG A 179 -15.23 0.95 2.72
CA ARG A 179 -15.90 -0.31 2.27
C ARG A 179 -15.06 -1.57 2.52
N ARG A 180 -13.74 -1.43 2.68
CA ARG A 180 -12.83 -2.51 3.12
C ARG A 180 -13.21 -3.07 4.50
N GLN A 181 -13.83 -2.23 5.34
CA GLN A 181 -14.35 -2.59 6.67
C GLN A 181 -15.83 -3.01 6.61
N MET A 182 -16.66 -2.37 5.77
CA MET A 182 -18.12 -2.63 5.74
C MET A 182 -18.57 -3.93 5.04
N GLU A 183 -17.79 -4.51 4.12
CA GLU A 183 -18.22 -5.70 3.35
C GLU A 183 -17.27 -6.89 3.52
N LYS A 184 -17.02 -7.31 4.75
CA LYS A 184 -16.59 -8.69 4.99
C LYS A 184 -17.72 -9.44 5.65
N ILE A 185 -18.54 -10.13 4.85
CA ILE A 185 -19.36 -11.24 5.35
C ILE A 185 -18.42 -12.13 6.18
N PRO A 186 -18.67 -12.34 7.48
CA PRO A 186 -17.83 -13.17 8.32
C PRO A 186 -17.65 -14.56 7.67
N GLU A 187 -16.45 -15.13 7.77
CA GLU A 187 -16.20 -16.48 7.23
C GLU A 187 -17.16 -17.52 7.81
N VAL A 188 -17.57 -17.33 9.08
CA VAL A 188 -18.57 -18.17 9.75
C VAL A 188 -19.94 -18.11 9.07
N GLU A 189 -20.35 -16.96 8.54
CA GLU A 189 -21.65 -16.81 7.87
C GLU A 189 -21.62 -17.49 6.50
N LEU A 190 -20.52 -17.36 5.76
CA LEU A 190 -20.29 -18.11 4.52
C LEU A 190 -20.23 -19.63 4.76
N VAL A 191 -19.53 -20.07 5.81
CA VAL A 191 -19.45 -21.50 6.17
C VAL A 191 -20.82 -22.05 6.54
N ASN A 192 -21.60 -21.34 7.36
CA ASN A 192 -22.94 -21.77 7.75
C ASN A 192 -23.86 -21.88 6.53
N GLU A 193 -23.78 -20.93 5.60
CA GLU A 193 -24.61 -20.96 4.39
C GLU A 193 -24.20 -22.11 3.45
N LEU A 194 -22.91 -22.37 3.31
CA LEU A 194 -22.40 -23.51 2.55
C LEU A 194 -22.82 -24.85 3.18
N GLN A 195 -22.85 -24.95 4.51
CA GLN A 195 -23.38 -26.13 5.21
C GLN A 195 -24.88 -26.29 4.99
N ARG A 196 -25.67 -25.22 5.09
CA ARG A 196 -27.12 -25.22 4.86
C ARG A 196 -27.47 -25.76 3.47
N VAL A 197 -26.80 -25.26 2.41
CA VAL A 197 -27.02 -25.73 1.04
C VAL A 197 -26.64 -27.20 0.89
N GLY A 198 -25.59 -27.67 1.57
CA GLY A 198 -25.19 -29.09 1.54
C GLY A 198 -26.15 -30.01 2.27
N GLU A 199 -26.69 -29.57 3.40
CA GLU A 199 -27.72 -30.31 4.15
C GLU A 199 -29.04 -30.39 3.37
N GLU A 200 -29.43 -29.31 2.68
CA GLU A 200 -30.65 -29.28 1.87
C GLU A 200 -30.57 -30.21 0.65
N ASN A 201 -29.40 -30.26 0.00
CA ASN A 201 -29.17 -31.08 -1.18
C ASN A 201 -28.65 -32.50 -0.88
N ASP A 202 -28.46 -32.86 0.40
CA ASP A 202 -27.87 -34.11 0.90
C ASP A 202 -26.59 -34.54 0.14
N CYS A 203 -25.81 -33.54 -0.30
CA CYS A 203 -24.61 -33.74 -1.10
C CYS A 203 -23.62 -32.56 -0.93
N ILE A 204 -22.39 -32.74 -1.40
CA ILE A 204 -21.36 -31.68 -1.35
C ILE A 204 -21.78 -30.55 -2.31
N PRO A 205 -22.00 -29.31 -1.83
CA PRO A 205 -22.40 -28.19 -2.67
C PRO A 205 -21.38 -27.92 -3.77
N THR A 206 -21.85 -27.79 -5.00
CA THR A 206 -21.08 -27.23 -6.09
C THR A 206 -21.19 -25.72 -6.09
N SER A 207 -20.26 -25.05 -6.76
CA SER A 207 -20.35 -23.60 -6.98
C SER A 207 -21.64 -23.21 -7.70
N THR A 208 -22.16 -24.09 -8.55
CA THR A 208 -23.44 -23.90 -9.24
C THR A 208 -24.61 -23.95 -8.28
N ASP A 209 -24.61 -24.91 -7.34
CA ASP A 209 -25.69 -25.03 -6.34
C ASP A 209 -25.71 -23.79 -5.44
N MET A 210 -24.54 -23.25 -5.08
CA MET A 210 -24.46 -22.01 -4.32
C MET A 210 -24.94 -20.79 -5.12
N ASP A 211 -24.67 -20.72 -6.42
CA ASP A 211 -25.19 -19.64 -7.27
C ASP A 211 -26.71 -19.75 -7.53
N GLN A 212 -27.30 -20.94 -7.35
CA GLN A 212 -28.73 -21.20 -7.58
C GLN A 212 -29.57 -21.10 -6.31
N ASP A 213 -29.09 -21.72 -5.22
CA ASP A 213 -29.85 -21.97 -3.99
C ASP A 213 -29.26 -21.26 -2.76
N GLY A 214 -28.08 -20.64 -2.92
CA GLY A 214 -27.37 -19.94 -1.86
C GLY A 214 -27.74 -18.46 -1.72
N GLU A 215 -27.59 -17.94 -0.50
CA GLU A 215 -27.76 -16.53 -0.18
C GLU A 215 -26.61 -15.66 -0.76
N PHE A 216 -25.43 -16.26 -0.96
CA PHE A 216 -24.24 -15.58 -1.47
C PHE A 216 -23.73 -16.26 -2.74
N SER A 217 -23.27 -15.48 -3.72
CA SER A 217 -22.70 -16.06 -4.94
C SER A 217 -21.39 -16.79 -4.69
N ALA A 218 -21.07 -17.78 -5.53
CA ALA A 218 -19.83 -18.53 -5.48
C ALA A 218 -18.59 -17.61 -5.57
N GLY A 219 -18.71 -16.48 -6.25
CA GLY A 219 -17.67 -15.44 -6.33
C GLY A 219 -17.24 -14.88 -4.96
N VAL A 220 -18.15 -14.81 -3.98
CA VAL A 220 -17.83 -14.38 -2.61
C VAL A 220 -16.91 -15.39 -1.93
N TYR A 221 -17.16 -16.68 -2.15
CA TYR A 221 -16.36 -17.79 -1.61
C TYR A 221 -14.98 -17.86 -2.25
N PHE A 222 -14.87 -17.71 -3.58
CA PHE A 222 -13.56 -17.64 -4.26
C PHE A 222 -12.70 -16.49 -3.74
N ASN A 223 -13.30 -15.30 -3.57
CA ASN A 223 -12.58 -14.14 -3.06
C ASN A 223 -12.18 -14.29 -1.60
N ARG A 224 -12.95 -15.03 -0.80
CA ARG A 224 -12.70 -15.20 0.64
C ARG A 224 -11.70 -16.31 0.95
N PHE A 225 -11.91 -17.49 0.39
CA PHE A 225 -11.16 -18.71 0.72
C PHE A 225 -10.06 -19.03 -0.31
N GLY A 226 -9.98 -18.28 -1.41
CA GLY A 226 -8.98 -18.45 -2.47
C GLY A 226 -9.31 -19.55 -3.48
N SER A 227 -10.12 -20.54 -3.10
CA SER A 227 -10.67 -21.57 -3.99
C SER A 227 -11.98 -22.12 -3.46
N TRP A 228 -12.76 -22.79 -4.32
CA TRP A 228 -13.98 -23.50 -3.90
C TRP A 228 -13.66 -24.67 -2.97
N ASP A 229 -12.60 -25.42 -3.27
CA ASP A 229 -12.16 -26.54 -2.42
C ASP A 229 -11.78 -26.06 -1.01
N ALA A 230 -11.11 -24.91 -0.89
CA ALA A 230 -10.79 -24.31 0.42
C ALA A 230 -12.05 -23.86 1.19
N ALA A 231 -13.08 -23.39 0.47
CA ALA A 231 -14.37 -23.06 1.09
C ALA A 231 -15.10 -24.33 1.59
N LEU A 232 -15.06 -25.42 0.81
CA LEU A 232 -15.61 -26.72 1.20
C LEU A 232 -14.88 -27.32 2.40
N GLU A 233 -13.55 -27.27 2.41
CA GLU A 233 -12.73 -27.69 3.56
C GLU A 233 -13.07 -26.89 4.82
N ALA A 234 -13.20 -25.56 4.69
CA ALA A 234 -13.60 -24.68 5.79
C ALA A 234 -15.00 -24.99 6.32
N ALA A 235 -15.91 -25.46 5.45
CA ALA A 235 -17.25 -25.91 5.81
C ALA A 235 -17.33 -27.37 6.29
N GLY A 236 -16.22 -28.11 6.30
CA GLY A 236 -16.15 -29.49 6.78
C GLY A 236 -16.50 -30.55 5.72
N PHE A 237 -16.63 -30.17 4.45
CA PHE A 237 -16.78 -31.11 3.35
C PHE A 237 -15.40 -31.63 2.92
N SER A 238 -15.15 -32.94 3.09
CA SER A 238 -13.90 -33.57 2.67
C SER A 238 -14.00 -34.09 1.23
N PRO A 239 -13.02 -33.85 0.35
CA PRO A 239 -12.98 -34.42 -0.99
C PRO A 239 -12.51 -35.88 -0.93
N GLU A 240 -13.31 -36.79 -0.36
CA GLU A 240 -13.05 -38.23 -0.48
C GLU A 240 -14.19 -38.99 -1.18
N LYS A 241 -13.83 -39.46 -2.39
CA LYS A 241 -14.45 -40.49 -3.24
C LYS A 241 -15.77 -40.13 -3.93
N ARG A 242 -15.64 -39.50 -5.09
CA ARG A 242 -16.50 -39.85 -6.24
C ARG A 242 -16.28 -41.33 -6.55
N SER A 243 -17.20 -42.19 -6.11
CA SER A 243 -17.36 -43.56 -6.65
C SER A 243 -18.09 -43.52 -7.98
#